data_AF-A0A9N9PSG6-F1
#
_entry.id   AF-A0A9N9PSG6-F1
#
_cell.length_a   1.000
_cell.length_b   1.000
_cell.length_c   1.000
_cell.angle_alpha   90.00
_cell.angle_beta   90.00
_cell.angle_gamma   90.00
#
_symmetry.space_group_name_H-M   'P 1'
#
loop_
_entity.id
_entity.type
_entity.pdbx_description
1 polymer ?
#
loop_
_entity_poly.entity_id
_entity_poly.type
_entity_poly.pdbx_seq_one_letter_code
_entity_poly.pdbx_strand_id
1 'polypeptide(L)'
;MGIRCPVFKTRTQITINEVLYLVDDQTFLAARNFITSRHTTDSFIPTTIINVQRLLIDEGWLKSELNRMDAEDDVFNLGFATVILFNCDAGQLNITPDAETYLKSLGMSWFESVHFTTKVSSGPYIWHLGHIFKVWRLYTDPNGAFIQPVIQSSTEIDRCYYDPPTPEKPLSGLRLAIKEIYDLKGVRTGCSVRDFLNLYPPLDESAFSIQKLIDHGAIVVGKTKTTQFASGEGSMDWVDYQCSFNPRGDGYQDTSMSSVGSAAGLASYDWIDSTLGTDSKPILLPESRFAIPKNIL
;
A
#
# COMPACT_ATOMS: atom_id res chain seq x y z
N MET A 1 -0.17 18.00 4.08
CA MET A 1 0.06 16.54 4.02
C MET A 1 0.70 16.07 5.30
N GLY A 2 0.08 15.11 6.00
CA GLY A 2 0.64 14.48 7.18
C GLY A 2 0.81 13.00 6.92
N ILE A 3 2.05 12.53 6.85
CA ILE A 3 2.35 11.09 6.86
C ILE A 3 2.36 10.70 8.34
N ARG A 4 1.64 9.65 8.72
CA ARG A 4 1.60 9.19 10.12
C ARG A 4 2.47 7.95 10.24
N CYS A 5 3.44 7.97 11.14
CA CYS A 5 3.92 6.73 11.74
C CYS A 5 2.73 6.07 12.44
N PRO A 6 2.28 4.88 12.04
CA PRO A 6 1.24 4.21 12.80
C PRO A 6 1.79 3.94 14.21
N VAL A 7 1.22 4.60 15.22
CA VAL A 7 1.28 4.11 16.60
C VAL A 7 0.08 3.20 16.72
N PHE A 8 0.32 1.91 16.56
CA PHE A 8 -0.69 0.86 16.38
C PHE A 8 -1.47 0.68 17.68
N LYS A 9 -2.56 1.43 17.90
CA LYS A 9 -3.31 1.32 19.16
C LYS A 9 -4.41 0.26 19.15
N THR A 10 -4.90 -0.17 17.99
CA THR A 10 -5.78 -1.35 17.83
C THR A 10 -5.86 -1.66 16.34
N ARG A 11 -5.33 -2.78 15.87
CA ARG A 11 -5.39 -3.14 14.43
C ARG A 11 -6.38 -4.28 14.22
N THR A 12 -7.55 -3.96 13.67
CA THR A 12 -8.45 -4.98 13.14
C THR A 12 -7.79 -5.60 11.92
N GLN A 13 -7.42 -6.87 12.02
CA GLN A 13 -6.95 -7.66 10.89
C GLN A 13 -8.05 -8.60 10.45
N ILE A 14 -8.19 -8.75 9.14
CA ILE A 14 -9.17 -9.65 8.52
C ILE A 14 -8.48 -10.45 7.44
N THR A 15 -9.00 -11.65 7.19
CA THR A 15 -8.54 -12.51 6.10
C THR A 15 -9.63 -12.62 5.06
N ILE A 16 -9.32 -12.29 3.82
CA ILE A 16 -10.23 -12.40 2.67
C ILE A 16 -9.52 -13.23 1.62
N ASN A 17 -10.08 -14.39 1.27
CA ASN A 17 -9.47 -15.35 0.34
C ASN A 17 -8.00 -15.65 0.68
N GLU A 18 -7.74 -15.99 1.95
CA GLU A 18 -6.40 -16.32 2.49
C GLU A 18 -5.37 -15.16 2.49
N VAL A 19 -5.74 -13.98 1.99
CA VAL A 19 -4.91 -12.78 2.05
C VAL A 19 -5.23 -11.99 3.33
N LEU A 20 -4.18 -11.61 4.05
CA LEU A 20 -4.29 -10.85 5.29
C LEU A 20 -4.35 -9.35 4.99
N TYR A 21 -5.32 -8.68 5.61
CA TYR A 21 -5.55 -7.26 5.48
C TYR A 21 -5.60 -6.57 6.82
N LEU A 22 -5.21 -5.31 6.82
CA LEU A 22 -5.43 -4.36 7.87
C LEU A 22 -6.60 -3.44 7.52
N VAL A 23 -7.53 -3.25 8.45
CA VAL A 23 -8.59 -2.25 8.34
C VAL A 23 -8.16 -0.96 9.03
N ASP A 24 -8.45 0.19 8.40
CA ASP A 24 -8.24 1.52 8.98
C ASP A 24 -8.98 1.67 10.32
N ASP A 25 -8.34 2.32 11.28
CA ASP A 25 -8.95 2.69 12.55
C ASP A 25 -9.79 3.96 12.44
N GLN A 26 -9.61 4.71 11.34
CA GLN A 26 -10.38 5.91 11.03
C GLN A 26 -11.48 5.59 10.02
N THR A 27 -12.70 6.01 10.33
CA THR A 27 -13.79 6.02 9.35
C THR A 27 -13.39 6.88 8.17
N PHE A 28 -13.42 6.31 6.97
CA PHE A 28 -13.19 7.05 5.74
C PHE A 28 -14.47 7.82 5.33
N LEU A 29 -15.62 7.14 5.32
CA LEU A 29 -16.91 7.76 4.99
C LEU A 29 -18.02 7.25 5.92
N ALA A 30 -18.92 8.16 6.32
CA ALA A 30 -20.17 7.81 6.97
C ALA A 30 -21.26 7.66 5.90
N ALA A 31 -21.77 6.45 5.70
CA ALA A 31 -22.82 6.18 4.72
C ALA A 31 -24.24 6.30 5.30
N ARG A 32 -24.36 6.83 6.52
CA ARG A 32 -25.62 6.92 7.29
C ARG A 32 -26.76 7.66 6.57
N ASN A 33 -26.45 8.50 5.59
CA ASN A 33 -27.45 9.26 4.83
C ASN A 33 -28.01 8.50 3.62
N PHE A 34 -27.39 7.39 3.19
CA PHE A 34 -27.71 6.73 1.93
C PHE A 34 -28.19 5.29 2.10
N ILE A 35 -27.76 4.59 3.16
CA ILE A 35 -28.04 3.17 3.32
C ILE A 35 -29.05 2.96 4.44
N THR A 36 -30.15 2.28 4.12
CA THR A 36 -31.23 1.97 5.07
C THR A 36 -30.69 1.21 6.29
N SER A 37 -31.40 1.27 7.42
CA SER A 37 -31.06 0.58 8.68
C SER A 37 -30.89 -0.94 8.58
N ARG A 38 -31.05 -1.54 7.39
CA ARG A 38 -30.94 -2.98 7.11
C ARG A 38 -29.51 -3.49 7.02
N HIS A 39 -28.51 -2.61 6.88
CA HIS A 39 -27.12 -3.00 6.61
C HIS A 39 -26.13 -2.64 7.74
N THR A 40 -26.64 -2.42 8.96
CA THR A 40 -25.83 -2.11 10.16
C THR A 40 -25.35 -3.38 10.86
N THR A 41 -24.68 -4.27 10.14
CA THR A 41 -24.07 -5.47 10.73
C THR A 41 -22.82 -5.09 11.51
N ASP A 42 -22.55 -5.86 12.57
CA ASP A 42 -21.32 -5.74 13.38
C ASP A 42 -20.12 -6.47 12.75
N SER A 43 -20.30 -7.08 11.58
CA SER A 43 -19.22 -7.74 10.83
C SER A 43 -18.46 -6.73 9.97
N PHE A 44 -17.16 -6.97 9.78
CA PHE A 44 -16.37 -6.30 8.75
C PHE A 44 -16.62 -6.99 7.41
N ILE A 45 -17.35 -6.32 6.50
CA ILE A 45 -17.77 -6.90 5.23
C ILE A 45 -16.88 -6.39 4.10
N PRO A 46 -16.24 -7.28 3.32
CA PRO A 46 -15.51 -6.91 2.11
C PRO A 46 -16.41 -6.14 1.14
N THR A 47 -15.99 -4.95 0.74
CA THR A 47 -16.80 -4.04 -0.07
C THR A 47 -15.99 -3.48 -1.22
N THR A 48 -16.61 -3.34 -2.39
CA THR A 48 -15.99 -2.68 -3.54
C THR A 48 -16.78 -1.42 -3.87
N ILE A 49 -16.08 -0.29 -4.00
CA ILE A 49 -16.68 0.92 -4.58
C ILE A 49 -16.28 0.98 -6.04
N ILE A 50 -17.25 1.21 -6.93
CA ILE A 50 -17.01 1.36 -8.36
C ILE A 50 -17.62 2.68 -8.80
N ASN A 51 -16.77 3.63 -9.19
CA ASN A 51 -17.22 4.87 -9.83
C ASN A 51 -17.70 4.59 -11.25
N VAL A 52 -18.95 4.94 -11.53
CA VAL A 52 -19.60 4.65 -12.82
C VAL A 52 -20.15 5.91 -13.46
N GLN A 53 -19.82 6.09 -14.74
CA GLN A 53 -20.34 7.19 -15.58
C GLN A 53 -21.51 6.75 -16.48
N ARG A 54 -22.10 5.58 -16.19
CA ARG A 54 -23.15 4.94 -16.98
C ARG A 54 -24.33 4.56 -16.09
N LEU A 55 -25.52 4.52 -16.67
CA LEU A 55 -26.75 4.16 -15.97
C LEU A 55 -27.15 2.69 -16.12
N LEU A 56 -26.57 1.97 -17.10
CA LEU A 56 -26.83 0.54 -17.31
C LEU A 56 -25.54 -0.25 -17.06
N ILE A 57 -25.63 -1.24 -16.18
CA ILE A 57 -24.57 -2.20 -15.87
C ILE A 57 -25.01 -3.58 -16.37
N ASP A 58 -24.41 -4.01 -17.49
CA ASP A 58 -24.59 -5.35 -18.04
C ASP A 58 -23.52 -6.34 -17.54
N GLU A 59 -23.78 -7.64 -17.72
CA GLU A 59 -22.90 -8.71 -17.23
C GLU A 59 -21.51 -8.64 -17.85
N GLY A 60 -21.42 -8.32 -19.15
CA GLY A 60 -20.16 -8.27 -19.89
C GLY A 60 -19.24 -7.18 -19.37
N TRP A 61 -19.79 -5.97 -19.18
CA TRP A 61 -19.05 -4.87 -18.61
C TRP A 61 -18.61 -5.16 -17.16
N LEU A 62 -19.52 -5.67 -16.34
CA LEU A 62 -19.23 -5.94 -14.93
C LEU A 62 -18.13 -7.00 -14.75
N LYS A 63 -18.20 -8.08 -15.54
CA LYS A 63 -17.12 -9.09 -15.61
C LYS A 63 -15.80 -8.46 -16.01
N SER A 64 -15.81 -7.64 -17.06
CA SER A 64 -14.60 -6.97 -17.53
C SER A 64 -13.99 -6.07 -16.46
N GLU A 65 -14.82 -5.32 -15.73
CA GLU A 65 -14.35 -4.38 -14.71
C GLU A 65 -13.79 -5.10 -13.49
N LEU A 66 -14.49 -6.10 -12.95
CA LEU A 66 -13.98 -6.87 -11.80
C LEU A 66 -12.72 -7.66 -12.15
N ASN A 67 -12.63 -8.24 -13.35
CA ASN A 67 -11.42 -8.93 -13.81
C ASN A 67 -10.26 -7.96 -14.02
N ARG A 68 -10.52 -6.74 -14.49
CA ARG A 68 -9.50 -5.68 -14.60
C ARG A 68 -8.97 -5.32 -13.22
N MET A 69 -9.86 -5.12 -12.23
CA MET A 69 -9.46 -4.85 -10.86
C MET A 69 -8.64 -5.99 -10.25
N ASP A 70 -9.04 -7.24 -10.44
CA ASP A 70 -8.31 -8.43 -9.96
C ASP A 70 -6.93 -8.61 -10.61
N ALA A 71 -6.77 -8.17 -11.86
CA ALA A 71 -5.50 -8.22 -12.57
C ALA A 71 -4.55 -7.07 -12.24
N GLU A 72 -5.06 -5.88 -11.95
CA GLU A 72 -4.27 -4.65 -11.80
C GLU A 72 -4.05 -4.22 -10.35
N ASP A 73 -4.98 -4.51 -9.44
CA ASP A 73 -4.92 -4.12 -8.03
C ASP A 73 -4.69 -5.37 -7.16
N ASP A 74 -3.47 -5.50 -6.64
CA ASP A 74 -3.09 -6.63 -5.80
C ASP A 74 -3.63 -6.56 -4.36
N VAL A 75 -4.35 -5.50 -3.99
CA VAL A 75 -5.14 -5.43 -2.75
C VAL A 75 -6.52 -5.98 -3.00
N PHE A 76 -7.11 -5.69 -4.16
CA PHE A 76 -8.38 -6.27 -4.56
C PHE A 76 -8.23 -7.77 -4.83
N ASN A 77 -9.28 -8.50 -4.50
CA ASN A 77 -9.55 -9.83 -5.02
C ASN A 77 -11.06 -10.03 -5.03
N LEU A 78 -11.57 -11.04 -5.74
CA LEU A 78 -13.02 -11.26 -5.87
C LEU A 78 -13.78 -11.43 -4.55
N GLY A 79 -13.11 -11.71 -3.42
CA GLY A 79 -13.73 -11.71 -2.10
C GLY A 79 -14.29 -10.34 -1.68
N PHE A 80 -13.76 -9.24 -2.23
CA PHE A 80 -14.28 -7.88 -2.06
C PHE A 80 -15.60 -7.61 -2.81
N ALA A 81 -16.04 -8.52 -3.68
CA ALA A 81 -17.33 -8.42 -4.36
C ALA A 81 -18.53 -8.82 -3.47
N THR A 82 -18.32 -9.03 -2.16
CA THR A 82 -19.41 -9.35 -1.21
C THR A 82 -20.43 -8.21 -1.13
N VAL A 83 -19.97 -6.95 -1.14
CA VAL A 83 -20.81 -5.76 -1.26
C VAL A 83 -20.27 -4.89 -2.37
N ILE A 84 -21.15 -4.39 -3.24
CA ILE A 84 -20.74 -3.45 -4.29
C ILE A 84 -21.52 -2.14 -4.16
N LEU A 85 -20.79 -1.04 -4.03
CA LEU A 85 -21.33 0.30 -4.01
C LEU A 85 -21.01 0.98 -5.34
N PHE A 86 -22.03 1.18 -6.17
CA PHE A 86 -21.89 1.88 -7.43
C PHE A 86 -22.03 3.38 -7.18
N ASN A 87 -20.91 4.10 -7.20
CA ASN A 87 -20.90 5.55 -7.06
C ASN A 87 -21.23 6.18 -8.41
N CYS A 88 -22.44 6.73 -8.54
CA CYS A 88 -22.95 7.29 -9.78
C CYS A 88 -23.51 8.71 -9.57
N ASP A 89 -23.00 9.66 -10.34
CA ASP A 89 -23.49 11.04 -10.33
C ASP A 89 -24.70 11.25 -11.25
N ALA A 90 -25.02 10.27 -12.10
CA ALA A 90 -25.98 10.41 -13.20
C ALA A 90 -27.43 10.02 -12.83
N GLY A 91 -27.69 9.56 -11.60
CA GLY A 91 -29.02 9.15 -11.14
C GLY A 91 -29.12 7.66 -10.80
N GLN A 92 -30.34 7.11 -10.83
CA GLN A 92 -30.59 5.73 -10.42
C GLN A 92 -30.02 4.74 -11.44
N LEU A 93 -29.08 3.92 -10.97
CA LEU A 93 -28.43 2.86 -11.73
C LEU A 93 -29.39 1.69 -12.00
N ASN A 94 -29.35 1.12 -13.20
CA ASN A 94 -30.03 -0.12 -13.58
C ASN A 94 -29.01 -1.24 -13.83
N ILE A 95 -29.17 -2.37 -13.14
CA ILE A 95 -28.33 -3.55 -13.31
C ILE A 95 -29.17 -4.63 -14.00
N THR A 96 -28.62 -5.26 -15.04
CA THR A 96 -29.34 -6.29 -15.77
C THR A 96 -29.45 -7.59 -14.96
N PRO A 97 -30.51 -8.42 -15.14
CA PRO A 97 -30.69 -9.63 -14.33
C PRO A 97 -29.55 -10.66 -14.44
N ASP A 98 -28.90 -10.74 -15.60
CA ASP A 98 -27.69 -11.53 -15.86
C ASP A 98 -26.48 -11.00 -15.07
N ALA A 99 -26.30 -9.67 -14.98
CA ALA A 99 -25.26 -9.07 -14.16
C ALA A 99 -25.48 -9.36 -12.66
N GLU A 100 -26.73 -9.27 -12.17
CA GLU A 100 -27.06 -9.65 -10.80
C GLU A 100 -26.80 -11.14 -10.53
N THR A 101 -27.12 -12.01 -11.50
CA THR A 101 -26.88 -13.45 -11.40
C THR A 101 -25.40 -13.75 -11.30
N TYR A 102 -24.59 -13.05 -12.11
CA TYR A 102 -23.14 -13.12 -12.02
C TYR A 102 -22.62 -12.67 -10.64
N LEU A 103 -23.09 -11.55 -10.09
CA LEU A 103 -22.68 -11.11 -8.74
C LEU A 103 -23.04 -12.13 -7.66
N LYS A 104 -24.25 -12.70 -7.71
CA LYS A 104 -24.67 -13.77 -6.79
C LYS A 104 -23.76 -14.99 -6.88
N SER A 105 -23.28 -15.32 -8.09
CA SER A 105 -22.32 -16.42 -8.29
C SER A 105 -20.96 -16.17 -7.63
N LEU A 106 -20.58 -14.90 -7.42
CA LEU A 106 -19.37 -14.49 -6.70
C LEU A 106 -19.56 -14.42 -5.17
N GLY A 107 -20.75 -14.74 -4.65
CA GLY A 107 -21.07 -14.62 -3.23
C GLY A 107 -21.46 -13.21 -2.80
N MET A 108 -21.85 -12.34 -3.73
CA MET A 108 -22.39 -11.02 -3.40
C MET A 108 -23.61 -11.13 -2.49
N SER A 109 -23.57 -10.41 -1.38
CA SER A 109 -24.68 -10.27 -0.43
C SER A 109 -25.69 -9.22 -0.89
N TRP A 110 -25.23 -8.04 -1.28
CA TRP A 110 -26.07 -6.94 -1.77
C TRP A 110 -25.22 -5.91 -2.52
N PHE A 111 -25.89 -5.05 -3.29
CA PHE A 111 -25.29 -3.89 -3.93
C PHE A 111 -26.20 -2.68 -3.73
N GLU A 112 -25.65 -1.47 -3.87
CA GLU A 112 -26.42 -0.23 -3.76
C GLU A 112 -25.86 0.82 -4.73
N SER A 113 -26.74 1.66 -5.28
CA SER A 113 -26.33 2.87 -6.00
C SER A 113 -26.19 4.01 -4.98
N VAL A 114 -25.01 4.60 -4.93
CA VAL A 114 -24.66 5.66 -3.98
C VAL A 114 -24.15 6.89 -4.73
N HIS A 115 -24.19 8.04 -4.05
CA HIS A 115 -23.58 9.26 -4.54
C HIS A 115 -22.75 9.88 -3.42
N PHE A 116 -21.42 9.83 -3.55
CA PHE A 116 -20.51 10.43 -2.60
C PHE A 116 -20.23 11.88 -2.98
N THR A 117 -20.44 12.81 -2.04
CA THR A 117 -20.10 14.24 -2.23
C THR A 117 -18.60 14.51 -2.18
N THR A 118 -17.83 13.59 -1.61
CA THR A 118 -16.37 13.62 -1.56
C THR A 118 -15.79 12.77 -2.68
N LYS A 119 -14.62 13.15 -3.21
CA LYS A 119 -13.91 12.29 -4.17
C LYS A 119 -13.55 10.96 -3.48
N VAL A 120 -14.02 9.86 -4.05
CA VAL A 120 -13.73 8.49 -3.63
C VAL A 120 -13.18 7.74 -4.84
N SER A 121 -12.10 7.00 -4.68
CA SER A 121 -11.56 6.19 -5.77
C SER A 121 -12.26 4.83 -5.82
N SER A 122 -12.41 4.27 -7.01
CA SER A 122 -12.81 2.86 -7.14
C SER A 122 -11.78 1.97 -6.46
N GLY A 123 -12.22 0.87 -5.84
CA GLY A 123 -11.29 -0.05 -5.17
C GLY A 123 -11.93 -0.87 -4.05
N PRO A 124 -11.11 -1.70 -3.38
CA PRO A 124 -11.51 -2.48 -2.22
C PRO A 124 -11.63 -1.59 -0.97
N TYR A 125 -12.64 -1.83 -0.15
CA TYR A 125 -12.92 -1.15 1.12
C TYR A 125 -13.56 -2.15 2.09
N ILE A 126 -13.80 -1.70 3.32
CA ILE A 126 -14.55 -2.47 4.31
C ILE A 126 -15.77 -1.69 4.76
N TRP A 127 -16.92 -2.36 4.72
CA TRP A 127 -18.15 -1.89 5.30
C TRP A 127 -18.30 -2.44 6.72
N HIS A 128 -18.56 -1.56 7.68
CA HIS A 128 -18.81 -1.95 9.06
C HIS A 128 -19.70 -0.91 9.75
N LEU A 129 -20.82 -1.32 10.36
CA LEU A 129 -21.74 -0.47 11.11
C LEU A 129 -22.22 0.81 10.38
N GLY A 130 -22.41 0.77 9.06
CA GLY A 130 -22.83 1.95 8.29
C GLY A 130 -21.68 2.90 7.90
N HIS A 131 -20.45 2.46 8.09
CA HIS A 131 -19.23 3.21 7.81
C HIS A 131 -18.35 2.44 6.83
N ILE A 132 -17.62 3.19 6.00
CA ILE A 132 -16.65 2.68 5.06
C ILE A 132 -15.26 2.96 5.61
N PHE A 133 -14.41 1.95 5.58
CA PHE A 133 -13.02 2.01 6.03
C PHE A 133 -12.09 1.62 4.88
N LYS A 134 -10.92 2.25 4.84
CA LYS A 134 -9.85 1.82 3.95
C LYS A 134 -9.29 0.49 4.43
N VAL A 135 -8.68 -0.23 3.49
CA VAL A 135 -8.08 -1.53 3.75
C VAL A 135 -6.69 -1.57 3.11
N TRP A 136 -5.74 -2.17 3.80
CA TRP A 136 -4.37 -2.34 3.31
C TRP A 136 -3.99 -3.81 3.37
N ARG A 137 -3.47 -4.33 2.25
CA ARG A 137 -2.89 -5.66 2.23
C ARG A 137 -1.62 -5.68 3.08
N LEU A 138 -1.48 -6.72 3.90
CA LEU A 138 -0.27 -6.96 4.68
C LEU A 138 0.66 -7.90 3.92
N TYR A 139 1.92 -7.50 3.78
CA TYR A 139 2.99 -8.31 3.21
C TYR A 139 3.92 -8.81 4.30
N THR A 140 4.45 -10.01 4.12
CA THR A 140 5.49 -10.56 4.98
C THR A 140 6.86 -10.04 4.54
N ASP A 141 7.78 -9.91 5.48
CA ASP A 141 9.18 -9.50 5.25
C ASP A 141 10.14 -10.65 5.61
N PRO A 142 10.10 -11.79 4.89
CA PRO A 142 10.89 -12.98 5.24
C PRO A 142 12.41 -12.77 5.14
N ASN A 143 12.87 -11.75 4.40
CA ASN A 143 14.28 -11.42 4.24
C ASN A 143 14.71 -10.30 5.19
N GLY A 144 13.80 -9.78 6.03
CA GLY A 144 14.12 -8.72 6.98
C GLY A 144 14.69 -7.48 6.30
N ALA A 145 14.13 -7.08 5.16
CA ALA A 145 14.54 -5.89 4.42
C ALA A 145 14.11 -4.59 5.12
N PHE A 146 13.00 -4.63 5.84
CA PHE A 146 12.39 -3.45 6.43
C PHE A 146 12.77 -3.27 7.91
N ILE A 147 12.84 -2.01 8.31
CA ILE A 147 12.93 -1.63 9.73
C ILE A 147 11.58 -1.15 10.25
N GLN A 148 10.76 -0.55 9.38
CA GLN A 148 9.49 0.05 9.74
C GLN A 148 8.53 0.12 8.55
N PRO A 149 7.27 -0.32 8.69
CA PRO A 149 6.25 -0.17 7.65
C PRO A 149 5.69 1.27 7.57
N VAL A 150 5.49 1.70 6.33
CA VAL A 150 4.86 2.92 5.82
C VAL A 150 3.32 2.90 5.76
N ILE A 151 2.56 3.80 6.39
CA ILE A 151 1.24 4.14 5.83
C ILE A 151 1.24 5.64 5.50
N GLN A 152 1.18 5.94 4.20
CA GLN A 152 1.08 7.31 3.73
C GLN A 152 -0.36 7.79 3.97
N SER A 153 -0.59 8.56 5.04
CA SER A 153 -1.93 9.10 5.34
C SER A 153 -2.34 10.08 4.25
N SER A 154 -3.49 9.81 3.61
CA SER A 154 -3.88 10.45 2.36
C SER A 154 -4.99 11.47 2.51
N THR A 155 -4.77 12.60 1.84
CA THR A 155 -5.80 13.24 1.04
C THR A 155 -5.61 13.01 -0.46
N GLU A 156 -4.49 12.44 -0.95
CA GLU A 156 -4.19 12.53 -2.40
C GLU A 156 -3.44 11.37 -3.07
N ILE A 157 -2.79 10.43 -2.35
CA ILE A 157 -2.07 9.31 -2.98
C ILE A 157 -2.15 8.09 -2.07
N ASP A 158 -2.77 7.02 -2.54
CA ASP A 158 -2.90 5.72 -1.88
C ASP A 158 -2.75 4.62 -2.92
N ARG A 159 -2.23 3.46 -2.52
CA ARG A 159 -1.87 2.41 -3.47
C ARG A 159 -3.07 1.68 -4.07
N CYS A 160 -4.17 1.53 -3.34
CA CYS A 160 -5.40 0.97 -3.91
C CYS A 160 -6.23 2.07 -4.61
N TYR A 161 -5.84 3.33 -4.43
CA TYR A 161 -6.66 4.50 -4.75
C TYR A 161 -5.81 5.60 -5.41
N TYR A 162 -4.94 5.21 -6.35
CA TYR A 162 -4.19 6.17 -7.15
C TYR A 162 -4.91 6.43 -8.47
N ASP A 163 -4.86 7.68 -8.92
CA ASP A 163 -5.23 8.01 -10.28
C ASP A 163 -4.12 7.47 -11.22
N PRO A 164 -4.44 6.99 -12.45
CA PRO A 164 -3.43 6.55 -13.41
C PRO A 164 -2.31 7.59 -13.61
N PRO A 165 -1.07 7.17 -13.93
CA PRO A 165 0.04 8.09 -14.13
C PRO A 165 -0.29 9.21 -15.13
N THR A 166 0.02 10.46 -14.75
CA THR A 166 -0.11 11.65 -15.60
C THR A 166 1.26 12.30 -15.82
N PRO A 167 1.43 13.23 -16.77
CA PRO A 167 2.68 13.99 -16.91
C PRO A 167 3.13 14.70 -15.61
N GLU A 168 2.18 15.16 -14.80
CA GLU A 168 2.43 15.82 -13.52
C GLU A 168 2.71 14.83 -12.38
N LYS A 169 2.07 13.65 -12.41
CA LYS A 169 2.27 12.56 -11.45
C LYS A 169 2.72 11.26 -12.15
N PRO A 170 3.93 11.23 -12.73
CA PRO A 170 4.39 10.09 -13.51
C PRO A 170 4.67 8.84 -12.67
N LEU A 171 4.82 8.98 -11.36
CA LEU A 171 5.09 7.88 -10.42
C LEU A 171 3.83 7.40 -9.71
N SER A 172 2.63 7.82 -10.16
CA SER A 172 1.37 7.45 -9.51
C SER A 172 1.21 5.93 -9.42
N GLY A 173 1.05 5.42 -8.20
CA GLY A 173 0.94 3.98 -7.93
C GLY A 173 2.26 3.25 -7.70
N LEU A 174 3.41 3.87 -8.00
CA LEU A 174 4.73 3.27 -7.80
C LEU A 174 5.04 3.10 -6.31
N ARG A 175 5.29 1.87 -5.89
CA ARG A 175 5.71 1.54 -4.53
C ARG A 175 7.21 1.72 -4.36
N LEU A 176 7.55 2.68 -3.52
CA LEU A 176 8.92 3.03 -3.19
C LEU A 176 9.23 2.61 -1.76
N ALA A 177 10.26 1.77 -1.58
CA ALA A 177 10.86 1.55 -0.27
C ALA A 177 12.10 2.46 -0.12
N ILE A 178 12.20 3.20 0.98
CA ILE A 178 13.27 4.19 1.16
C ILE A 178 14.25 3.74 2.23
N LYS A 179 15.55 3.86 1.99
CA LYS A 179 16.57 3.60 3.02
C LYS A 179 16.31 4.43 4.28
N GLU A 180 16.46 3.82 5.44
CA GLU A 180 16.04 4.44 6.71
C GLU A 180 16.69 5.80 6.98
N ILE A 181 17.89 6.04 6.45
CA ILE A 181 18.63 7.30 6.55
C ILE A 181 17.89 8.51 5.96
N TYR A 182 16.93 8.29 5.05
CA TYR A 182 16.12 9.37 4.50
C TYR A 182 15.03 9.79 5.46
N ASP A 183 14.98 11.08 5.77
CA ASP A 183 13.88 11.64 6.56
C ASP A 183 12.55 11.54 5.81
N LEU A 184 11.53 11.14 6.56
CA LEU A 184 10.16 11.03 6.08
C LEU A 184 9.26 11.66 7.13
N LYS A 185 8.47 12.64 6.70
CA LYS A 185 7.57 13.36 7.58
C LYS A 185 6.77 12.42 8.49
N GLY A 186 6.69 12.74 9.78
CA GLY A 186 5.91 12.01 10.77
C GLY A 186 6.42 10.58 11.06
N VAL A 187 7.58 10.20 10.53
CA VAL A 187 8.27 8.92 10.79
C VAL A 187 9.64 9.20 11.37
N ARG A 188 10.08 8.40 12.35
CA ARG A 188 11.41 8.56 12.94
C ARG A 188 12.50 8.07 11.98
N THR A 189 13.69 8.63 12.11
CA THR A 189 14.88 8.22 11.35
C THR A 189 15.92 7.70 12.35
N GLY A 190 16.18 6.40 12.31
CA GLY A 190 17.11 5.74 13.23
C GLY A 190 18.47 5.40 12.62
N CYS A 191 18.62 5.48 11.29
CA CYS A 191 19.82 5.02 10.59
C CYS A 191 20.25 3.59 10.98
N SER A 192 19.27 2.73 11.28
CA SER A 192 19.41 1.38 11.80
C SER A 192 20.21 1.30 13.10
N VAL A 193 20.06 2.32 13.96
CA VAL A 193 20.58 2.38 15.33
C VAL A 193 19.44 2.64 16.30
N ARG A 194 19.24 1.73 17.27
CA ARG A 194 18.10 1.78 18.22
C ARG A 194 18.13 3.04 19.10
N ASP A 195 19.30 3.40 19.60
CA ASP A 195 19.44 4.58 20.46
C ASP A 195 19.23 5.87 19.69
N PHE A 196 19.72 5.95 18.45
CA PHE A 196 19.51 7.11 17.59
C PHE A 196 18.03 7.28 17.21
N LEU A 197 17.33 6.18 16.93
CA LEU A 197 15.88 6.18 16.68
C LEU A 197 15.08 6.75 17.87
N ASN A 198 15.57 6.58 19.10
CA ASN A 198 14.93 7.06 20.31
C ASN A 198 15.37 8.48 20.71
N LEU A 199 16.47 8.98 20.16
CA LEU A 199 17.04 10.28 20.50
C LEU A 199 16.18 11.44 19.99
N TYR A 200 15.58 11.29 18.80
CA TYR A 200 14.83 12.37 18.16
C TYR A 200 13.35 12.01 17.92
N PRO A 201 12.42 12.97 18.05
CA PRO A 201 11.05 12.78 17.63
C PRO A 201 10.95 12.64 16.10
N PRO A 202 9.80 12.17 15.57
CA PRO A 202 9.54 12.25 14.13
C PRO A 202 9.67 13.71 13.63
N LEU A 203 10.21 13.88 12.42
CA LEU A 203 10.37 15.20 11.81
C LEU A 203 9.09 15.64 11.09
N ASP A 204 8.90 16.96 10.97
CA ASP A 204 7.73 17.55 10.31
C ASP A 204 7.85 17.65 8.77
N GLU A 205 9.04 17.32 8.25
CA GLU A 205 9.37 17.40 6.83
C GLU A 205 10.05 16.10 6.37
N SER A 206 9.81 15.75 5.11
CA SER A 206 10.54 14.68 4.42
C SER A 206 11.80 15.26 3.79
N ALA A 207 12.84 14.43 3.60
CA ALA A 207 14.01 14.81 2.83
C ALA A 207 13.61 15.28 1.41
N PHE A 208 14.32 16.27 0.86
CA PHE A 208 13.95 16.91 -0.41
C PHE A 208 13.73 15.92 -1.56
N SER A 209 14.60 14.92 -1.71
CA SER A 209 14.47 13.87 -2.73
C SER A 209 13.21 13.03 -2.53
N ILE A 210 12.90 12.68 -1.28
CA ILE A 210 11.70 11.90 -0.93
C ILE A 210 10.43 12.70 -1.20
N GLN A 211 10.40 13.96 -0.78
CA GLN A 211 9.24 14.82 -1.02
C GLN A 211 8.99 14.98 -2.51
N LYS A 212 10.04 15.17 -3.32
CA LYS A 212 9.91 15.26 -4.78
C LYS A 212 9.30 13.99 -5.39
N LEU A 213 9.70 12.80 -4.94
CA LEU A 213 9.13 11.55 -5.44
C LEU A 213 7.65 11.40 -5.06
N ILE A 214 7.30 11.76 -3.82
CA ILE A 214 5.92 11.76 -3.32
C ILE A 214 5.06 12.75 -4.13
N ASP A 215 5.56 13.97 -4.37
CA ASP A 215 4.85 15.00 -5.13
C ASP A 215 4.52 14.54 -6.56
N HIS A 216 5.37 13.68 -7.14
CA HIS A 216 5.19 13.07 -8.47
C HIS A 216 4.36 11.76 -8.43
N GLY A 217 3.75 11.40 -7.31
CA GLY A 217 2.82 10.27 -7.22
C GLY A 217 3.36 9.00 -6.56
N ALA A 218 4.64 8.96 -6.17
CA ALA A 218 5.21 7.76 -5.55
C ALA A 218 4.63 7.49 -4.15
N ILE A 219 4.53 6.22 -3.81
CA ILE A 219 3.92 5.73 -2.57
C ILE A 219 5.00 5.09 -1.72
N VAL A 220 5.31 5.72 -0.57
CA VAL A 220 6.32 5.18 0.34
C VAL A 220 5.70 4.06 1.20
N VAL A 221 6.11 2.83 0.93
CA VAL A 221 5.57 1.62 1.60
C VAL A 221 6.32 1.24 2.87
N GLY A 222 7.52 1.77 3.08
CA GLY A 222 8.28 1.52 4.29
C GLY A 222 9.71 2.02 4.23
N LYS A 223 10.36 1.94 5.39
CA LYS A 223 11.78 2.26 5.54
C LYS A 223 12.59 0.95 5.55
N THR A 224 13.59 0.87 4.68
CA THR A 224 14.48 -0.30 4.56
C THR A 224 15.75 -0.11 5.40
N LYS A 225 16.32 -1.22 5.87
CA LYS A 225 17.50 -1.19 6.72
C LYS A 225 18.75 -0.67 6.00
N THR A 226 19.65 -0.08 6.77
CA THR A 226 20.99 0.37 6.34
C THR A 226 22.06 -0.21 7.26
N THR A 227 23.30 -0.40 6.80
CA THR A 227 24.40 -0.50 7.79
C THR A 227 24.37 0.73 8.71
N GLN A 228 24.76 0.58 9.98
CA GLN A 228 24.58 1.63 11.00
C GLN A 228 25.19 2.96 10.53
N PHE A 229 24.41 4.04 10.50
CA PHE A 229 24.82 5.34 9.95
C PHE A 229 25.32 5.33 8.49
N ALA A 230 24.91 4.33 7.71
CA ALA A 230 25.48 4.04 6.40
C ALA A 230 27.02 3.87 6.44
N SER A 231 27.55 3.32 7.54
CA SER A 231 28.97 3.02 7.72
C SER A 231 29.48 2.07 6.64
N GLY A 232 30.79 2.10 6.41
CA GLY A 232 31.48 1.17 5.52
C GLY A 232 31.76 -0.20 6.14
N GLU A 233 31.07 -0.56 7.21
CA GLU A 233 31.20 -1.86 7.88
C GLU A 233 30.48 -2.95 7.07
N GLY A 234 30.92 -4.21 7.23
CA GLY A 234 30.25 -5.33 6.60
C GLY A 234 28.80 -5.45 7.08
N SER A 235 27.87 -5.85 6.20
CA SER A 235 26.45 -5.92 6.58
C SER A 235 26.14 -6.95 7.65
N MET A 236 27.06 -7.87 7.94
CA MET A 236 26.92 -8.84 9.02
C MET A 236 27.59 -8.42 10.33
N ASP A 237 28.33 -7.31 10.38
CA ASP A 237 29.09 -6.88 11.56
C ASP A 237 28.28 -5.99 12.51
N TRP A 238 27.15 -5.45 12.06
CA TRP A 238 26.24 -4.63 12.87
C TRP A 238 25.55 -5.43 13.99
N VAL A 239 25.25 -4.77 15.11
CA VAL A 239 24.75 -5.44 16.33
C VAL A 239 23.31 -5.09 16.70
N ASP A 240 22.78 -3.97 16.21
CA ASP A 240 21.45 -3.49 16.62
C ASP A 240 20.31 -4.19 15.91
N TYR A 241 20.48 -4.56 14.64
CA TYR A 241 19.47 -5.25 13.86
C TYR A 241 20.11 -6.38 13.09
N GLN A 242 19.37 -7.46 12.88
CA GLN A 242 19.86 -8.58 12.09
C GLN A 242 19.99 -8.18 10.61
N CYS A 243 21.09 -8.65 9.98
CA CYS A 243 21.36 -8.56 8.53
C CYS A 243 20.10 -8.88 7.73
N SER A 244 19.79 -8.10 6.70
CA SER A 244 18.82 -8.56 5.70
C SER A 244 19.37 -9.82 5.05
N PHE A 245 18.51 -10.77 4.69
CA PHE A 245 18.93 -11.99 4.00
C PHE A 245 19.10 -11.71 2.51
N ASN A 246 20.22 -12.17 1.95
CA ASN A 246 20.45 -12.11 0.52
C ASN A 246 19.58 -13.19 -0.17
N PRO A 247 18.62 -12.84 -1.05
CA PRO A 247 17.82 -13.84 -1.75
C PRO A 247 18.60 -14.70 -2.75
N ARG A 248 19.87 -14.38 -3.05
CA ARG A 248 20.70 -15.19 -3.95
C ARG A 248 21.48 -16.28 -3.21
N GLY A 249 21.78 -17.35 -3.96
CA GLY A 249 22.54 -18.47 -3.45
C GLY A 249 21.72 -19.29 -2.46
N ASP A 250 22.33 -19.68 -1.35
CA ASP A 250 21.74 -20.44 -0.24
C ASP A 250 21.21 -19.55 0.89
N GLY A 251 21.20 -18.22 0.68
CA GLY A 251 20.80 -17.25 1.70
C GLY A 251 21.91 -16.83 2.66
N TYR A 252 23.13 -17.41 2.57
CA TYR A 252 24.25 -17.11 3.47
C TYR A 252 25.28 -16.14 2.88
N GLN A 253 24.98 -15.56 1.71
CA GLN A 253 25.81 -14.50 1.15
C GLN A 253 25.53 -13.16 1.83
N ASP A 254 26.58 -12.34 1.96
CA ASP A 254 26.48 -10.96 2.43
C ASP A 254 25.59 -10.10 1.51
N THR A 255 24.81 -9.19 2.11
CA THR A 255 23.95 -8.24 1.38
C THR A 255 24.69 -7.00 0.86
N SER A 256 26.02 -7.00 0.93
CA SER A 256 26.89 -5.86 0.65
C SER A 256 26.56 -4.66 1.54
N MET A 257 26.92 -3.44 1.18
CA MET A 257 26.69 -2.25 1.99
C MET A 257 26.38 -1.02 1.12
N SER A 258 25.90 0.09 1.67
CA SER A 258 25.22 0.21 2.98
C SER A 258 23.71 0.06 2.86
N SER A 259 23.18 -0.04 1.64
CA SER A 259 21.74 -0.08 1.32
C SER A 259 21.19 -1.51 1.36
N VAL A 260 21.46 -2.22 2.47
CA VAL A 260 21.23 -3.67 2.64
C VAL A 260 19.77 -4.06 2.46
N GLY A 261 18.86 -3.33 3.14
CA GLY A 261 17.44 -3.59 3.07
C GLY A 261 16.84 -3.16 1.73
N SER A 262 17.33 -2.08 1.12
CA SER A 262 16.88 -1.65 -0.20
C SER A 262 17.17 -2.72 -1.25
N ALA A 263 18.41 -3.22 -1.29
CA ALA A 263 18.80 -4.22 -2.28
C ALA A 263 18.14 -5.59 -2.01
N ALA A 264 18.08 -6.04 -0.76
CA ALA A 264 17.39 -7.28 -0.40
C ALA A 264 15.89 -7.20 -0.70
N GLY A 265 15.22 -6.11 -0.32
CA GLY A 265 13.81 -5.90 -0.58
C GLY A 265 13.48 -5.90 -2.07
N LEU A 266 14.24 -5.13 -2.87
CA LEU A 266 14.03 -5.08 -4.33
C LEU A 266 14.28 -6.44 -5.01
N ALA A 267 15.25 -7.21 -4.52
CA ALA A 267 15.56 -8.52 -5.09
C ALA A 267 14.63 -9.65 -4.62
N SER A 268 13.93 -9.47 -3.49
CA SER A 268 13.08 -10.50 -2.87
C SER A 268 11.59 -10.30 -3.11
N TYR A 269 11.14 -9.06 -3.31
CA TYR A 269 9.73 -8.72 -3.22
C TYR A 269 9.19 -8.19 -4.54
N ASP A 270 8.42 -9.03 -5.24
CA ASP A 270 7.67 -8.66 -6.45
C ASP A 270 6.67 -7.53 -6.19
N TRP A 271 6.32 -7.33 -4.92
CA TRP A 271 5.47 -6.25 -4.49
C TRP A 271 6.23 -4.93 -4.26
N ILE A 272 7.49 -4.78 -4.62
CA ILE A 272 8.21 -3.50 -4.56
C ILE A 272 8.62 -3.10 -5.96
N ASP A 273 8.22 -1.90 -6.37
CA ASP A 273 8.49 -1.42 -7.73
C ASP A 273 9.88 -0.76 -7.82
N SER A 274 10.31 -0.07 -6.76
CA SER A 274 11.65 0.49 -6.67
C SER A 274 12.08 0.72 -5.22
N THR A 275 13.39 0.88 -5.03
CA THR A 275 13.97 1.25 -3.74
C THR A 275 14.96 2.38 -3.89
N LEU A 276 15.07 3.22 -2.84
CA LEU A 276 16.05 4.30 -2.79
C LEU A 276 17.19 3.93 -1.84
N GLY A 277 18.43 4.12 -2.29
CA GLY A 277 19.65 3.89 -1.51
C GLY A 277 20.45 5.17 -1.29
N THR A 278 21.62 5.05 -0.65
CA THR A 278 22.64 6.10 -0.66
C THR A 278 23.97 5.50 -1.11
N ASP A 279 24.78 6.31 -1.78
CA ASP A 279 26.16 5.99 -2.13
C ASP A 279 27.08 7.15 -1.72
N SER A 280 28.11 6.85 -0.94
CA SER A 280 29.04 7.84 -0.36
C SER A 280 30.49 7.63 -0.79
N LYS A 281 30.80 6.55 -1.54
CA LYS A 281 32.14 6.28 -2.07
C LYS A 281 32.01 5.88 -3.54
N PRO A 282 32.95 6.23 -4.42
CA PRO A 282 32.94 5.78 -5.82
C PRO A 282 33.18 4.25 -6.00
N ILE A 283 32.98 3.42 -4.96
CA ILE A 283 33.18 1.97 -4.99
C ILE A 283 31.82 1.29 -5.15
N LEU A 284 31.63 0.74 -6.35
CA LEU A 284 30.56 -0.13 -6.84
C LEU A 284 29.82 -0.97 -5.78
N LEU A 285 28.70 -0.39 -5.35
CA LEU A 285 27.31 -0.85 -5.42
C LEU A 285 26.95 -2.27 -4.89
N PRO A 286 26.02 -2.37 -3.92
CA PRO A 286 25.39 -3.62 -3.50
C PRO A 286 24.72 -4.37 -4.67
N GLU A 287 24.29 -3.66 -5.71
CA GLU A 287 23.67 -4.19 -6.94
C GLU A 287 24.49 -5.29 -7.64
N SER A 288 25.82 -5.16 -7.62
CA SER A 288 26.72 -6.13 -8.24
C SER A 288 26.57 -7.53 -7.64
N ARG A 289 26.20 -7.62 -6.36
CA ARG A 289 25.96 -8.90 -5.68
C ARG A 289 24.57 -9.45 -5.93
N PHE A 290 23.57 -8.61 -6.20
CA PHE A 290 22.19 -9.05 -6.43
C PHE A 290 21.83 -9.23 -7.91
N ALA A 291 22.69 -8.83 -8.85
CA ALA A 291 22.38 -8.84 -10.29
C ALA A 291 21.04 -8.16 -10.63
N ILE A 292 20.71 -7.10 -9.88
CA ILE A 292 19.47 -6.34 -10.08
C ILE A 292 19.57 -5.62 -11.44
N PRO A 293 18.60 -5.77 -12.35
CA PRO A 293 18.55 -4.96 -13.55
C PRO A 293 18.42 -3.48 -13.15
N LYS A 294 19.29 -2.62 -13.71
CA LYS A 294 19.61 -1.20 -13.40
C LYS A 294 18.47 -0.21 -13.04
N ASN A 295 17.62 -0.49 -12.07
CA ASN A 295 16.49 0.37 -11.66
C ASN A 295 16.52 0.75 -10.17
N ILE A 296 17.71 1.03 -9.62
CA ILE A 296 17.86 1.75 -8.35
C ILE A 296 18.21 3.20 -8.70
N LEU A 297 17.38 4.12 -8.21
CA LEU A 297 17.54 5.57 -8.39
C LEU A 297 18.24 6.20 -7.18
#